data_AF-A0A3B0WAH8-F1
#
_entry.id   AF-A0A3B0WAH8-F1
#
_cell.length_a   1.000
_cell.length_b   1.000
_cell.length_c   1.000
_cell.angle_alpha   90.00
_cell.angle_beta   90.00
_cell.angle_gamma   90.00
#
_symmetry.space_group_name_H-M   'P 1'
#
loop_
_entity.id
_entity.type
_entity.pdbx_description
1 polymer ?
#
loop_
_entity_poly.entity_id
_entity_poly.type
_entity_poly.pdbx_seq_one_letter_code
_entity_poly.pdbx_strand_id
1 'polypeptide(L)'
;MVDHFAVFSGDNYFTHDYDRRKDVLSLGNPSQVGKKKGTAVIMSIRKNSSIEAKKLFDDFSSDDGEFSFQKTIVPIKLVKYATKDMLVSRSQAKMVLSGLEDFSEILFDFKGVMMIGQGFADEIFRVYKKNNPNKKLGFTNANRKIVPFIKKAVLDSQK
;
A
#
# COMPACT_ATOMS: atom_id res chain seq x y z
N MET A 1 12.72 13.86 9.17
CA MET A 1 11.96 12.68 8.68
C MET A 1 11.42 11.91 9.86
N VAL A 2 10.37 11.12 9.67
CA VAL A 2 9.69 10.37 10.75
C VAL A 2 10.21 8.92 10.78
N ASP A 3 10.78 8.50 11.91
CA ASP A 3 11.27 7.12 12.11
C ASP A 3 10.14 6.15 12.46
N HIS A 4 9.12 6.66 13.17
CA HIS A 4 7.98 5.89 13.62
C HIS A 4 6.71 6.71 13.48
N PHE A 5 5.67 6.10 12.91
CA PHE A 5 4.33 6.69 12.98
C PHE A 5 3.28 5.66 13.35
N ALA A 6 2.24 6.15 14.00
CA ALA A 6 1.09 5.35 14.40
C ALA A 6 -0.20 6.11 14.13
N VAL A 7 -1.22 5.40 13.64
CA VAL A 7 -2.57 5.92 13.41
C VAL A 7 -3.52 5.09 14.25
N PHE A 8 -4.24 5.75 15.15
CA PHE A 8 -5.27 5.14 16.00
C PHE A 8 -6.63 5.64 15.56
N SER A 9 -7.58 4.75 15.36
CA SER A 9 -8.96 5.08 14.98
C SER A 9 -9.93 4.10 15.62
N GLY A 10 -10.61 4.54 16.68
CA GLY A 10 -11.41 3.64 17.52
C GLY A 10 -10.56 2.51 18.10
N ASP A 11 -10.96 1.26 17.83
CA ASP A 11 -10.27 0.05 18.30
C ASP A 11 -9.17 -0.45 17.35
N ASN A 12 -8.92 0.30 16.28
CA ASN A 12 -7.94 -0.05 15.27
C ASN A 12 -6.70 0.81 15.46
N TYR A 13 -5.52 0.20 15.32
CA TYR A 13 -4.28 0.94 15.25
C TYR A 13 -3.35 0.38 14.18
N PHE A 14 -2.76 1.29 13.43
CA PHE A 14 -1.69 1.04 12.48
C PHE A 14 -0.40 1.62 13.06
N THR A 15 0.71 0.89 12.92
CA THR A 15 2.04 1.40 13.26
C THR A 15 3.03 1.03 12.16
N HIS A 16 3.96 1.92 11.90
CA HIS A 16 5.08 1.74 10.99
C HIS A 16 6.37 2.15 11.70
N ASP A 17 7.38 1.30 11.60
CA ASP A 17 8.75 1.57 12.04
C ASP A 17 9.68 1.43 10.83
N TYR A 18 10.36 2.51 10.49
CA TYR A 18 11.20 2.61 9.30
C TYR A 18 12.36 1.62 9.32
N ASP A 19 13.10 1.55 10.43
CA ASP A 19 14.28 0.70 10.57
C ASP A 19 13.91 -0.79 10.53
N ARG A 20 12.80 -1.15 11.17
CA ARG A 20 12.35 -2.54 11.25
C ARG A 20 11.56 -2.98 10.01
N ARG A 21 11.23 -2.06 9.10
CA ARG A 21 10.33 -2.28 7.94
C ARG A 21 9.10 -3.11 8.32
N LYS A 22 8.54 -2.83 9.49
CA LYS A 22 7.51 -3.64 10.12
C LYS A 22 6.25 -2.80 10.28
N ASP A 23 5.31 -3.00 9.38
CA ASP A 23 3.97 -2.45 9.54
C ASP A 23 3.10 -3.44 10.30
N VAL A 24 2.53 -2.97 11.40
CA VAL A 24 1.58 -3.72 12.23
C VAL A 24 0.24 -3.00 12.17
N LEU A 25 -0.79 -3.72 11.75
CA LEU A 25 -2.18 -3.28 11.78
C LEU A 25 -2.97 -4.23 12.69
N SER A 26 -3.63 -3.68 13.69
CA SER A 26 -4.44 -4.43 14.66
C SER A 26 -5.86 -3.87 14.66
N LEU A 27 -6.85 -4.78 14.73
CA LEU A 27 -8.29 -4.48 14.79
C LEU A 27 -8.84 -5.13 16.09
N GLY A 28 -9.37 -4.35 17.06
CA GLY A 28 -9.44 -4.68 18.53
C GLY A 28 -10.31 -5.86 19.04
N ASN A 29 -10.47 -6.18 20.36
CA ASN A 29 -9.93 -5.70 21.68
C ASN A 29 -10.08 -6.78 22.82
N PRO A 30 -9.26 -6.77 23.90
CA PRO A 30 -9.82 -6.96 25.27
C PRO A 30 -9.15 -6.10 26.37
N SER A 31 -9.97 -5.33 27.09
CA SER A 31 -9.69 -4.60 28.34
C SER A 31 -9.06 -3.19 28.21
N GLN A 32 -9.92 -2.17 28.20
CA GLN A 32 -9.61 -0.78 28.55
C GLN A 32 -8.64 0.01 27.64
N VAL A 33 -9.14 0.50 26.51
CA VAL A 33 -8.71 1.83 26.02
C VAL A 33 -9.99 2.62 25.77
N GLY A 34 -10.17 3.69 26.55
CA GLY A 34 -11.43 4.43 26.63
C GLY A 34 -11.96 4.84 25.26
N LYS A 35 -13.30 4.95 25.17
CA LYS A 35 -14.12 5.44 24.05
C LYS A 35 -13.65 6.80 23.50
N LYS A 36 -12.44 6.91 22.96
CA LYS A 36 -11.95 8.11 22.32
C LYS A 36 -12.52 8.10 20.91
N LYS A 37 -13.64 8.82 20.75
CA LYS A 37 -14.14 9.19 19.42
C LYS A 37 -13.06 10.03 18.73
N GLY A 38 -12.60 9.58 17.57
CA GLY A 38 -11.66 10.33 16.74
C GLY A 38 -10.51 9.48 16.20
N THR A 39 -9.70 10.13 15.38
CA THR A 39 -8.47 9.58 14.80
C THR A 39 -7.30 10.31 15.40
N ALA A 40 -6.32 9.59 15.95
CA ALA A 40 -5.07 10.16 16.45
C ALA A 40 -3.91 9.68 15.59
N VAL A 41 -3.06 10.63 15.18
CA VAL A 41 -1.82 10.32 14.47
C VAL A 41 -0.64 10.73 15.35
N ILE A 42 0.25 9.79 15.61
CA ILE A 42 1.50 10.00 16.35
C ILE A 42 2.65 9.85 15.37
N MET A 43 3.57 10.80 15.37
CA MET A 43 4.81 10.74 14.61
C MET A 43 5.97 10.97 15.58
N SER A 44 7.05 10.21 15.41
CA SER A 44 8.23 10.29 16.27
C SER A 44 9.50 10.27 15.43
N ILE A 45 10.44 11.14 15.81
CA ILE A 45 11.75 11.29 15.17
C ILE A 45 12.81 10.97 16.23
N ARG A 46 13.74 10.08 15.90
CA ARG A 46 14.89 9.76 16.76
C ARG A 46 15.96 10.84 16.61
N LYS A 47 16.65 11.18 17.69
CA LYS A 47 17.74 12.17 17.66
C LYS A 47 18.92 11.73 16.78
N ASN A 48 19.11 10.41 16.62
CA ASN A 48 20.14 9.76 15.82
C ASN A 48 19.53 9.02 14.62
N SER A 49 18.57 9.66 13.94
CA SER A 49 17.82 9.06 12.84
C SER A 49 18.73 8.62 11.68
N SER A 50 18.41 7.43 11.16
CA SER A 50 18.93 6.69 10.01
C SER A 50 19.00 7.43 8.66
N ILE A 51 17.89 7.26 7.94
CA ILE A 51 17.07 8.33 7.41
C ILE A 51 17.83 9.60 6.95
N GLU A 52 18.30 9.54 5.71
CA GLU A 52 18.75 10.71 4.98
C GLU A 52 17.55 11.35 4.24
N ALA A 53 17.22 12.60 4.56
CA ALA A 53 16.08 13.32 3.96
C ALA A 53 16.13 13.34 2.44
N LYS A 54 17.32 13.56 1.88
CA LYS A 54 17.56 13.56 0.44
C LYS A 54 17.26 12.19 -0.17
N LYS A 55 17.78 11.11 0.42
CA LYS A 55 17.56 9.75 -0.08
C LYS A 55 16.09 9.36 -0.06
N LEU A 56 15.35 9.67 1.01
CA LEU A 56 13.91 9.41 1.05
C LEU A 56 13.18 10.23 -0.01
N PHE A 57 13.55 11.49 -0.16
CA PHE A 57 12.95 12.34 -1.17
C PHE A 57 13.17 11.76 -2.58
N ASP A 58 14.40 11.36 -2.88
CA ASP A 58 14.78 10.75 -4.16
C ASP A 58 14.02 9.43 -4.40
N ASP A 59 13.83 8.58 -3.37
CA ASP A 59 13.12 7.29 -3.49
C ASP A 59 11.66 7.43 -3.96
N PHE A 60 11.02 8.58 -3.68
CA PHE A 60 9.61 8.88 -3.97
C PHE A 60 9.40 10.00 -4.99
N SER A 61 10.49 10.57 -5.51
CA SER A 61 10.47 11.52 -6.63
C SER A 61 10.64 10.78 -7.95
N SER A 62 10.14 11.36 -9.04
CA SER A 62 10.30 10.81 -10.38
C SER A 62 11.64 11.24 -11.01
N ASP A 63 12.18 10.38 -11.89
CA ASP A 63 13.50 10.55 -12.52
C ASP A 63 13.55 11.70 -13.55
N ASP A 64 12.42 12.37 -13.80
CA ASP A 64 12.21 13.40 -14.82
C ASP A 64 12.58 14.83 -14.37
N GLY A 65 13.12 14.99 -13.15
CA GLY A 65 13.64 16.27 -12.66
C GLY A 65 12.55 17.24 -12.18
N GLU A 66 11.27 16.87 -12.29
CA GLU A 66 10.19 17.52 -11.57
C GLU A 66 10.17 17.01 -10.13
N PHE A 67 10.48 17.89 -9.17
CA PHE A 67 10.44 17.63 -7.72
C PHE A 67 8.99 17.42 -7.24
N SER A 68 8.34 16.36 -7.70
CA SER A 68 6.97 16.01 -7.36
C SER A 68 6.90 14.56 -6.88
N PHE A 69 6.16 14.33 -5.79
CA PHE A 69 5.98 13.01 -5.18
C PHE A 69 5.02 12.15 -6.03
N GLN A 70 5.47 11.73 -7.21
CA GLN A 70 4.62 11.01 -8.16
C GLN A 70 4.66 9.49 -7.98
N LYS A 71 5.55 8.98 -7.12
CA LYS A 71 5.72 7.55 -6.89
C LYS A 71 5.14 7.14 -5.54
N THR A 72 4.43 6.01 -5.53
CA THR A 72 3.90 5.45 -4.29
C THR A 72 4.05 3.93 -4.24
N ILE A 73 4.19 3.39 -3.03
CA ILE A 73 4.23 1.96 -2.76
C ILE A 73 2.99 1.62 -1.93
N VAL A 74 2.17 0.70 -2.43
CA VAL A 74 0.90 0.32 -1.80
C VAL A 74 1.04 -1.08 -1.17
N PRO A 75 1.11 -1.20 0.17
CA PRO A 75 1.22 -2.49 0.83
C PRO A 75 -0.13 -3.24 0.83
N ILE A 76 -0.26 -4.23 -0.06
CA ILE A 76 -1.51 -4.97 -0.29
C ILE A 76 -1.97 -5.72 0.97
N LYS A 77 -1.06 -6.10 1.86
CA LYS A 77 -1.40 -6.77 3.12
C LYS A 77 -2.39 -5.97 3.98
N LEU A 78 -2.40 -4.64 3.89
CA LEU A 78 -3.29 -3.78 4.71
C LEU A 78 -4.77 -3.98 4.34
N VAL A 79 -5.04 -4.28 3.07
CA VAL A 79 -6.37 -4.56 2.54
C VAL A 79 -6.93 -5.84 3.13
N LYS A 80 -6.09 -6.87 3.29
CA LYS A 80 -6.47 -8.15 3.91
C LYS A 80 -7.03 -7.94 5.31
N TYR A 81 -6.41 -7.07 6.09
CA TYR A 81 -6.88 -6.77 7.45
C TYR A 81 -8.22 -6.06 7.42
N ALA A 82 -8.43 -5.10 6.50
CA ALA A 82 -9.70 -4.39 6.36
C ALA A 82 -10.87 -5.31 5.96
N THR A 83 -10.63 -6.36 5.17
CA THR A 83 -11.71 -7.14 4.56
C THR A 83 -11.97 -8.50 5.20
N LYS A 84 -11.13 -8.96 6.14
CA LYS A 84 -11.16 -10.31 6.78
C LYS A 84 -11.09 -11.52 5.81
N ASP A 85 -11.33 -11.32 4.52
CA ASP A 85 -11.38 -12.32 3.45
C ASP A 85 -10.11 -12.39 2.59
N MET A 86 -10.02 -13.43 1.76
CA MET A 86 -9.04 -13.53 0.68
C MET A 86 -9.24 -12.37 -0.33
N LEU A 87 -8.15 -11.87 -0.92
CA LEU A 87 -8.16 -10.76 -1.88
C LEU A 87 -8.59 -11.25 -3.27
N VAL A 88 -9.87 -11.56 -3.44
CA VAL A 88 -10.40 -12.21 -4.65
C VAL A 88 -11.25 -11.29 -5.52
N SER A 89 -11.91 -10.30 -4.91
CA SER A 89 -12.94 -9.49 -5.58
C SER A 89 -12.40 -8.21 -6.21
N ARG A 90 -13.14 -7.70 -7.21
CA ARG A 90 -12.88 -6.38 -7.81
C ARG A 90 -13.13 -5.23 -6.84
N SER A 91 -14.15 -5.34 -5.98
CA SER A 91 -14.45 -4.29 -5.00
C SER A 91 -13.30 -4.07 -4.01
N GLN A 92 -12.62 -5.15 -3.59
CA GLN A 92 -11.40 -5.04 -2.79
C GLN A 92 -10.30 -4.31 -3.55
N ALA A 93 -10.09 -4.62 -4.84
CA ALA A 93 -9.12 -3.91 -5.66
C ALA A 93 -9.47 -2.42 -5.85
N LYS A 94 -10.73 -2.08 -6.10
CA LYS A 94 -11.18 -0.67 -6.20
C LYS A 94 -10.90 0.12 -4.93
N MET A 95 -11.05 -0.50 -3.77
CA MET A 95 -10.70 0.13 -2.50
C MET A 95 -9.19 0.41 -2.39
N VAL A 96 -8.33 -0.48 -2.92
CA VAL A 96 -6.87 -0.22 -2.99
C VAL A 96 -6.55 0.95 -3.89
N LEU A 97 -7.28 1.08 -4.99
CA LEU A 97 -7.02 2.05 -6.04
C LEU A 97 -7.54 3.46 -5.72
N SER A 98 -8.40 3.60 -4.71
CA SER A 98 -8.96 4.89 -4.30
C SER A 98 -7.87 5.77 -3.68
N GLY A 99 -7.76 7.02 -4.16
CA GLY A 99 -6.73 7.96 -3.71
C GLY A 99 -5.38 7.79 -4.42
N LEU A 100 -5.32 6.97 -5.49
CA LEU A 100 -4.10 6.79 -6.29
C LEU A 100 -4.08 7.67 -7.55
N GLU A 101 -5.05 8.56 -7.72
CA GLU A 101 -5.25 9.40 -8.90
C GLU A 101 -4.09 10.39 -9.13
N ASP A 102 -3.41 10.81 -8.07
CA ASP A 102 -2.32 11.81 -8.16
C ASP A 102 -0.94 11.19 -8.43
N PHE A 103 -0.78 9.86 -8.32
CA PHE A 103 0.52 9.19 -8.51
C PHE A 103 0.73 8.71 -9.95
N SER A 104 1.82 9.12 -10.60
CA SER A 104 2.17 8.62 -11.94
C SER A 104 2.79 7.22 -11.90
N GLU A 105 3.45 6.85 -10.79
CA GLU A 105 4.04 5.53 -10.59
C GLU A 105 3.51 4.84 -9.32
N ILE A 106 2.94 3.65 -9.49
CA ILE A 106 2.31 2.90 -8.41
C ILE A 106 2.93 1.50 -8.35
N LEU A 107 3.55 1.16 -7.22
CA LEU A 107 4.13 -0.15 -6.95
C LEU A 107 3.29 -0.90 -5.91
N PHE A 108 2.65 -2.00 -6.30
CA PHE A 108 1.88 -2.83 -5.38
C PHE A 108 2.78 -3.86 -4.67
N ASP A 109 2.91 -3.75 -3.34
CA ASP A 109 3.72 -4.66 -2.52
C ASP A 109 2.86 -5.81 -1.95
N PHE A 110 3.13 -7.03 -2.42
CA PHE A 110 2.42 -8.24 -2.03
C PHE A 110 3.06 -8.99 -0.84
N LYS A 111 4.02 -8.38 -0.13
CA LYS A 111 4.65 -8.98 1.06
C LYS A 111 3.60 -9.38 2.10
N GLY A 112 3.60 -10.64 2.49
CA GLY A 112 2.65 -11.20 3.48
C GLY A 112 1.26 -11.53 2.91
N VAL A 113 1.05 -11.37 1.61
CA VAL A 113 -0.16 -11.81 0.91
C VAL A 113 0.02 -13.27 0.49
N MET A 114 -0.93 -14.12 0.87
CA MET A 114 -0.85 -15.56 0.55
C MET A 114 -1.29 -15.84 -0.90
N MET A 115 -2.37 -15.20 -1.35
CA MET A 115 -2.99 -15.43 -2.65
C MET A 115 -3.90 -14.26 -2.99
N ILE A 116 -4.13 -14.06 -4.29
CA ILE A 116 -5.14 -13.15 -4.84
C ILE A 116 -6.00 -13.91 -5.86
N GLY A 117 -7.23 -13.45 -6.08
CA GLY A 117 -8.10 -13.96 -7.14
C GLY A 117 -7.94 -13.19 -8.45
N GLN A 118 -8.44 -13.79 -9.54
CA GLN A 118 -8.38 -13.17 -10.87
C GLN A 118 -9.11 -11.81 -10.91
N GLY A 119 -10.27 -11.68 -10.24
CA GLY A 119 -11.01 -10.42 -10.19
C GLY A 119 -10.18 -9.27 -9.62
N PHE A 120 -9.44 -9.54 -8.53
CA PHE A 120 -8.55 -8.56 -7.91
C PHE A 120 -7.39 -8.15 -8.84
N ALA A 121 -6.71 -9.12 -9.45
CA ALA A 121 -5.60 -8.85 -10.38
C ALA A 121 -6.06 -8.09 -11.64
N ASP A 122 -7.17 -8.52 -12.25
CA ASP A 122 -7.75 -7.90 -13.44
C ASP A 122 -8.12 -6.44 -13.20
N GLU A 123 -8.73 -6.14 -12.05
CA GLU A 123 -9.13 -4.77 -11.75
C GLU A 123 -7.92 -3.83 -11.67
N ILE A 124 -6.84 -4.25 -11.02
CA ILE A 124 -5.63 -3.43 -10.85
C ILE A 124 -4.83 -3.34 -12.14
N PHE A 125 -4.46 -4.48 -12.72
CA PHE A 125 -3.45 -4.50 -13.78
C PHE A 125 -4.02 -4.37 -15.19
N ARG A 126 -5.34 -4.56 -15.36
CA ARG A 126 -6.00 -4.43 -16.67
C ARG A 126 -6.99 -3.26 -16.70
N VAL A 127 -8.00 -3.27 -15.84
CA VAL A 127 -9.07 -2.25 -15.87
C VAL A 127 -8.52 -0.88 -15.49
N TYR A 128 -7.84 -0.77 -14.34
CA TYR A 128 -7.30 0.50 -13.88
C TYR A 128 -6.21 1.03 -14.81
N LYS A 129 -5.33 0.16 -15.33
CA LYS A 129 -4.33 0.54 -16.34
C LYS A 129 -4.97 1.06 -17.63
N LYS A 130 -6.02 0.40 -18.12
CA LYS A 130 -6.77 0.85 -19.31
C LYS A 130 -7.41 2.22 -19.09
N ASN A 131 -7.95 2.47 -17.91
CA ASN A 131 -8.57 3.75 -17.57
C ASN A 131 -7.53 4.84 -17.26
N ASN A 132 -6.28 4.47 -16.98
CA ASN A 132 -5.19 5.40 -16.68
C ASN A 132 -3.92 5.04 -17.48
N PRO A 133 -3.93 5.22 -18.83
CA PRO A 133 -2.84 4.75 -19.69
C PRO A 133 -1.47 5.31 -19.32
N ASN A 134 -1.43 6.54 -18.81
CA ASN A 134 -0.19 7.26 -18.47
C ASN A 134 0.45 6.78 -17.16
N LYS A 135 -0.27 6.07 -16.29
CA LYS A 135 0.26 5.60 -15.00
C LYS A 135 1.13 4.35 -15.17
N LYS A 136 2.31 4.32 -14.58
CA LYS A 136 3.16 3.12 -14.52
C LYS A 136 2.72 2.27 -13.33
N LEU A 137 2.26 1.05 -13.60
CA LEU A 137 1.85 0.10 -12.56
C LEU A 137 2.90 -1.02 -12.47
N GLY A 138 3.41 -1.26 -11.26
CA GLY A 138 4.35 -2.34 -10.98
C GLY A 138 3.91 -3.19 -9.80
N PHE A 139 4.60 -4.30 -9.57
CA PHE A 139 4.41 -5.10 -8.36
C PHE A 139 5.74 -5.58 -7.78
N THR A 140 5.77 -5.82 -6.47
CA THR A 140 6.92 -6.39 -5.77
C THR A 140 6.48 -7.40 -4.71
N ASN A 141 7.42 -8.24 -4.25
CA ASN A 141 7.23 -9.29 -3.24
C ASN A 141 6.06 -10.26 -3.52
N ALA A 142 5.65 -10.41 -4.77
CA ALA A 142 4.62 -11.37 -5.16
C ALA A 142 5.17 -12.80 -5.13
N ASN A 143 4.43 -13.70 -4.46
CA ASN A 143 4.80 -15.09 -4.37
C ASN A 143 4.39 -15.89 -5.63
N ARG A 144 4.84 -17.14 -5.76
CA ARG A 144 4.57 -18.03 -6.91
C ARG A 144 3.08 -18.27 -7.20
N LYS A 145 2.20 -18.17 -6.21
CA LYS A 145 0.73 -18.30 -6.38
C LYS A 145 0.08 -17.02 -6.89
N ILE A 146 0.72 -15.86 -6.70
CA ILE A 146 0.18 -14.54 -7.09
C ILE A 146 0.61 -14.15 -8.50
N VAL A 147 1.88 -14.39 -8.83
CA VAL A 147 2.48 -13.98 -10.12
C VAL A 147 1.67 -14.40 -11.35
N PRO A 148 1.12 -15.63 -11.46
CA PRO A 148 0.34 -16.02 -12.64
C PRO A 148 -0.90 -15.16 -12.89
N PHE A 149 -1.61 -14.76 -11.82
CA PHE A 149 -2.80 -13.90 -11.94
C PHE A 149 -2.44 -12.51 -12.44
N ILE A 150 -1.37 -11.93 -11.90
CA ILE A 150 -0.89 -10.60 -12.32
C ILE A 150 -0.44 -10.64 -13.79
N LYS A 151 0.40 -11.63 -14.16
CA LYS A 151 0.91 -11.76 -15.54
C LYS A 151 -0.23 -11.93 -16.55
N LYS A 152 -1.23 -12.75 -16.22
CA LYS A 152 -2.41 -12.93 -17.08
C LYS A 152 -3.14 -11.60 -17.31
N ALA A 153 -3.44 -10.87 -16.23
CA ALA A 153 -4.12 -9.57 -16.32
C ALA A 153 -3.33 -8.54 -17.15
N VAL A 154 -2.00 -8.50 -16.99
CA VAL A 154 -1.13 -7.59 -17.77
C VAL A 154 -1.12 -7.97 -19.25
N LEU A 155 -1.00 -9.26 -19.59
CA LEU A 155 -1.05 -9.73 -20.98
C LEU A 155 -2.39 -9.40 -21.65
N ASP A 156 -3.49 -9.60 -20.93
CA ASP A 156 -4.84 -9.29 -21.41
C ASP A 156 -5.12 -7.77 -21.50
N SER A 157 -4.25 -6.92 -20.95
CA SER A 157 -4.33 -5.45 -21.08
C SER A 157 -3.71 -4.92 -22.37
N GLN A 158 -2.86 -5.73 -23.02
CA GLN A 158 -2.15 -5.38 -24.26
C GLN A 158 -2.88 -5.84 -25.53
N LYS A 159 -4.02 -6.53 -25.38
CA LYS A 159 -4.93 -6.93 -26.46
C LYS A 159 -6.08 -5.93 -26.57
#